data_AF-A0A3N5ZAH3-F1
#
_entry.id   AF-A0A3N5ZAH3-F1
#
_cell.length_a   1.000
_cell.length_b   1.000
_cell.length_c   1.000
_cell.angle_alpha   90.00
_cell.angle_beta   90.00
_cell.angle_gamma   90.00
#
_symmetry.space_group_name_H-M   'P 1'
#
loop_
_entity.id
_entity.type
_entity.pdbx_description
1 polymer ?
#
loop_
_entity_poly.entity_id
_entity_poly.type
_entity_poly.pdbx_seq_one_letter_code
_entity_poly.pdbx_strand_id
1 'polypeptide(L)' 'MDVLRSPEGCPWDREQTRETLKPMLIEESYEVLEALDSQDPGELCEELGDLLFQVVFHCRIAKERGEFDADEVCRRVYE' A
#
# COMPACT_ATOMS: atom_id res chain seq x y z
N MET A 1 -7.46 1.07 -9.43
CA MET A 1 -7.31 0.14 -8.29
C MET A 1 -8.36 -0.96 -8.25
N ASP A 2 -9.49 -0.84 -8.96
CA ASP A 2 -10.56 -1.84 -8.85
C ASP A 2 -10.17 -3.23 -9.34
N VAL A 3 -9.13 -3.33 -10.18
CA VAL A 3 -8.63 -4.60 -10.73
C VAL A 3 -7.89 -5.44 -9.69
N LEU A 4 -7.13 -4.83 -8.76
CA LEU A 4 -6.24 -5.52 -7.80
C LEU A 4 -6.89 -6.73 -7.14
N ARG A 5 -8.07 -6.52 -6.54
CA ARG A 5 -8.84 -7.55 -5.85
C ARG A 5 -10.14 -7.93 -6.58
N SER A 6 -10.23 -7.60 -7.86
CA SER A 6 -11.37 -8.02 -8.70
C SER A 6 -11.36 -9.54 -8.94
N PRO A 7 -12.49 -10.13 -9.35
CA PRO A 7 -12.54 -11.52 -9.82
C PRO A 7 -11.52 -11.81 -10.95
N GLU A 8 -11.21 -10.80 -11.78
CA GLU A 8 -10.23 -10.87 -12.87
C GLU A 8 -8.79 -10.57 -12.40
N GLY A 9 -8.61 -10.15 -11.15
CA GLY A 9 -7.32 -9.78 -10.56
C GLY A 9 -6.48 -10.98 -10.09
N CYS A 10 -5.37 -10.68 -9.40
CA CYS A 10 -4.47 -11.70 -8.87
C CYS A 10 -5.17 -12.50 -7.74
N PRO A 11 -5.09 -13.85 -7.74
CA PRO A 11 -5.64 -14.66 -6.64
C PRO A 11 -5.04 -14.33 -5.28
N TRP A 12 -3.72 -14.12 -5.22
CA TRP A 12 -3.04 -13.76 -3.98
C TRP A 12 -3.55 -12.44 -3.43
N ASP A 13 -3.76 -11.44 -4.31
CA ASP A 13 -4.29 -10.14 -3.89
C ASP A 13 -5.64 -10.27 -3.23
N ARG A 14 -6.54 -11.12 -3.73
CA ARG A 14 -7.88 -11.33 -3.16
C ARG A 14 -7.86 -11.99 -1.79
N GLU A 15 -6.88 -12.84 -1.53
CA GLU A 15 -6.75 -13.58 -0.27
C GLU A 15 -6.25 -12.70 0.89
N GLN A 16 -5.64 -11.55 0.58
CA GLN A 16 -5.06 -10.69 1.62
C GLN A 16 -6.12 -10.07 2.54
N THR A 17 -5.74 -9.87 3.81
CA THR A 17 -6.50 -9.10 4.80
C THR A 17 -5.62 -8.01 5.39
N ARG A 18 -6.19 -7.12 6.22
CA ARG A 18 -5.39 -6.10 6.91
C ARG A 18 -4.29 -6.70 7.78
N GLU A 19 -4.55 -7.89 8.31
CA GLU A 19 -3.67 -8.63 9.21
C GLU A 19 -2.55 -9.32 8.44
N THR A 20 -2.83 -9.92 7.28
CA THR A 20 -1.82 -10.59 6.46
C THR A 20 -0.86 -9.59 5.80
N LEU A 21 -1.31 -8.34 5.58
CA LEU A 21 -0.48 -7.29 4.99
C LEU A 21 0.47 -6.60 5.98
N LYS A 22 0.27 -6.76 7.31
CA LYS A 22 1.10 -6.07 8.32
C LYS A 22 2.61 -6.33 8.18
N PRO A 23 3.07 -7.57 7.93
CA PRO A 23 4.50 -7.84 7.80
C PRO A 23 5.10 -7.11 6.59
N MET A 24 4.42 -7.10 5.45
CA MET A 24 4.87 -6.40 4.25
C MET A 24 4.92 -4.89 4.49
N LEU A 25 3.91 -4.30 5.13
CA LEU A 25 3.97 -2.87 5.48
C LEU A 25 5.21 -2.51 6.33
N ILE A 26 5.65 -3.41 7.21
CA ILE A 26 6.88 -3.23 8.01
C ILE A 26 8.12 -3.36 7.13
N GLU A 27 8.18 -4.38 6.27
CA GLU A 27 9.27 -4.64 5.33
C GLU A 27 9.54 -3.43 4.42
N GLU A 28 8.51 -2.96 3.72
CA GLU A 28 8.56 -1.79 2.84
C GLU A 28 8.98 -0.52 3.59
N SER A 29 8.57 -0.39 4.86
CA SER A 29 9.01 0.72 5.70
C SER A 29 10.52 0.66 6.01
N TYR A 30 11.08 -0.55 6.15
CA TYR A 30 12.52 -0.72 6.33
C TYR A 30 13.28 -0.51 5.02
N GLU A 31 12.76 -0.99 3.89
CA GLU A 31 13.37 -0.78 2.57
C GLU A 31 13.44 0.71 2.21
N VAL A 32 12.39 1.49 2.51
CA VAL A 32 12.44 2.96 2.40
C VAL A 32 13.56 3.57 3.27
N LEU A 33 13.79 3.06 4.48
CA LEU A 33 14.88 3.54 5.34
C LEU A 33 16.24 3.19 4.77
N GLU A 34 16.41 1.99 4.22
CA GLU A 34 17.65 1.56 3.56
C GLU A 34 17.93 2.41 2.31
N ALA A 35 16.91 2.71 1.50
CA ALA A 35 17.02 3.59 0.34
C ALA A 35 17.36 5.06 0.71
N LEU A 36 16.89 5.53 1.86
CA LEU A 36 17.29 6.85 2.39
C LEU A 36 18.77 6.86 2.78
N ASP A 37 19.27 5.77 3.38
CA ASP A 37 20.66 5.63 3.79
C ASP A 37 21.61 5.43 2.58
N SER A 38 21.13 4.81 1.49
CA SER A 38 21.91 4.58 0.27
C SER A 38 22.16 5.88 -0.53
N GLN A 39 21.38 6.92 -0.29
CA GLN A 39 21.37 8.18 -1.04
C GLN A 39 21.12 8.00 -2.55
N ASP A 40 20.47 6.91 -2.95
CA ASP A 40 20.04 6.66 -4.34
C ASP A 40 18.59 7.15 -4.55
N PRO A 41 18.37 8.22 -5.34
CA PRO A 41 17.01 8.73 -5.60
C PRO A 41 16.13 7.76 -6.39
N GLY A 42 16.72 6.83 -7.16
CA GLY A 42 16.01 5.82 -7.91
C GLY A 42 15.43 4.77 -6.98
N GLU A 43 16.27 4.20 -6.12
CA GLU A 43 15.87 3.25 -5.07
C GLU A 43 14.82 3.89 -4.15
N LEU A 44 15.04 5.12 -3.69
CA LEU A 44 14.05 5.81 -2.85
C LEU A 44 12.69 5.97 -3.53
N CYS A 45 12.67 6.22 -4.85
CA CYS A 45 11.42 6.35 -5.58
C CYS A 45 10.69 5.00 -5.74
N GLU A 46 11.44 3.91 -5.90
CA GLU A 46 10.92 2.54 -5.97
C GLU A 46 10.26 2.16 -4.64
N GLU A 47 11.01 2.24 -3.55
CA GLU A 47 10.52 1.83 -2.23
C GLU A 47 9.36 2.71 -1.72
N LEU A 48 9.38 4.01 -2.02
CA LEU A 48 8.23 4.88 -1.71
C LEU A 48 6.99 4.49 -2.53
N GLY A 49 7.18 3.97 -3.74
CA GLY A 49 6.12 3.42 -4.59
C GLY A 49 5.51 2.18 -3.97
N ASP A 50 6.32 1.26 -3.47
CA ASP A 50 5.87 0.00 -2.88
C ASP A 50 5.22 0.22 -1.50
N LEU A 51 5.77 1.12 -0.68
CA LEU A 51 5.10 1.58 0.54
C LEU A 51 3.74 2.25 0.24
N LEU A 52 3.66 3.08 -0.81
CA LEU A 52 2.39 3.68 -1.24
C LEU A 52 1.42 2.60 -1.74
N PHE A 53 1.91 1.56 -2.41
CA PHE A 53 1.09 0.43 -2.83
C PHE A 53 0.44 -0.26 -1.63
N GLN A 54 1.17 -0.50 -0.53
CA GLN A 54 0.59 -1.05 0.70
C GLN A 54 -0.53 -0.16 1.26
N VAL A 55 -0.33 1.16 1.29
CA VAL A 55 -1.38 2.13 1.73
C VAL A 55 -2.62 2.03 0.85
N VAL A 56 -2.44 2.02 -0.47
CA VAL A 56 -3.51 1.87 -1.45
C VAL A 56 -4.25 0.53 -1.27
N PHE A 57 -3.53 -0.55 -1.00
CA PHE A 57 -4.10 -1.87 -0.79
C PHE A 57 -5.00 -1.90 0.46
N HIS A 58 -4.54 -1.29 1.56
CA HIS A 58 -5.35 -1.13 2.77
C HIS A 58 -6.62 -0.29 2.52
N CYS A 59 -6.52 0.78 1.71
CA CYS A 59 -7.67 1.57 1.28
C CYS A 59 -8.66 0.75 0.45
N ARG A 60 -8.16 -0.14 -0.43
CA ARG A 60 -9.02 -1.03 -1.22
C ARG A 60 -9.83 -1.98 -0.32
N ILE A 61 -9.18 -2.62 0.65
CA ILE A 61 -9.84 -3.50 1.62
C ILE A 61 -10.85 -2.70 2.48
N ALA A 62 -10.50 -1.48 2.87
CA ALA A 62 -11.42 -0.60 3.62
C ALA A 62 -12.67 -0.24 2.80
N LYS A 63 -12.50 0.05 1.50
CA LYS A 63 -13.60 0.35 0.58
C LYS A 63 -14.52 -0.85 0.38
N GLU A 64 -13.96 -2.06 0.24
CA GLU A 64 -14.73 -3.31 0.17
C GLU A 64 -15.58 -3.56 1.43
N ARG A 65 -15.14 -3.03 2.58
CA ARG A 65 -15.83 -3.11 3.87
C ARG A 65 -16.77 -1.94 4.13
N GLY A 66 -16.85 -0.96 3.22
CA GLY A 66 -17.68 0.24 3.36
C GLY A 66 -17.20 1.20 4.46
N GLU A 67 -15.91 1.18 4.80
CA GLU A 67 -15.35 1.95 5.92
C GLU A 67 -14.80 3.31 5.49
N PHE A 68 -13.87 3.34 4.53
CA PHE A 68 -13.28 4.53 3.92
C PHE A 68 -12.60 4.15 2.60
N ASP A 69 -12.15 5.13 1.82
CA ASP A 69 -11.38 4.92 0.59
C ASP A 69 -10.11 5.79 0.52
N ALA A 70 -9.37 5.65 -0.57
CA ALA A 70 -8.13 6.39 -0.79
C ALA A 70 -8.35 7.90 -0.85
N ASP A 71 -9.49 8.36 -1.40
CA ASP A 71 -9.82 9.79 -1.48
C ASP A 71 -10.05 10.40 -0.10
N GLU A 72 -10.66 9.65 0.83
CA GLU A 72 -10.74 10.06 2.24
C GLU A 72 -9.37 10.11 2.90
N VAL A 73 -8.51 9.09 2.72
CA VAL A 73 -7.15 9.08 3.30
C VAL A 73 -6.31 10.26 2.77
N CYS A 74 -6.36 10.55 1.47
CA CYS A 74 -5.65 11.69 0.88
C CYS A 74 -6.15 13.03 1.42
N ARG A 75 -7.46 13.20 1.67
CA ARG A 75 -7.99 14.43 2.27
C ARG A 75 -7.44 14.67 3.67
N ARG A 76 -7.26 13.61 4.47
CA ARG A 76 -6.71 13.70 5.85
C ARG A 76 -5.26 14.19 5.92
N VAL A 77 -4.51 14.20 4.81
CA VAL A 77 -3.12 14.70 4.78
C VAL A 77 -3.07 16.22 4.86
N TYR A 78 -4.11 16.90 4.37
CA TYR A 78 -4.14 18.36 4.24
C TYR A 78 -5.16 19.04 5.16
N GLU A 79 -5.98 18.26 5.89
CA GLU A 79 -6.88 18.74 6.95
C GLU A 79 -6.18 18.82 8.30
#